data_AF-A0A6P2E3M3-F1
#
_entry.id   AF-A0A6P2E3M3-F1
#
_cell.length_a   1.000
_cell.length_b   1.000
_cell.length_c   1.000
_cell.angle_alpha   90.00
_cell.angle_beta   90.00
_cell.angle_gamma   90.00
#
_symmetry.space_group_name_H-M   'P 1'
#
loop_
_entity.id
_entity.type
_entity.pdbx_description
1 polymer ?
#
loop_
_entity_poly.entity_id
_entity_poly.type
_entity_poly.pdbx_seq_one_letter_code
_entity_poly.pdbx_strand_id
1 'polypeptide(L)'
;MPPLPPDAAAAASVGVGATLAFALEGARTVHESGSPTPPRTEAFFTHALAELIRRALAPEGGDPAFQALVLQAQSAEVREHVRLAAQVASDRRAVRAATDAMGHPGKLRDMPSGRTRDALARLHRLAADGAWTELAAAAEKPSAQDIAAGEPVRPLLEELRSSPSLQRLVHGSALLRDEAVQRYLRLSERRGPLGGSDAAAASGRASARLGEMAEHATAQAFGAITDLLNRHHEQGAAYRVVRSLRPPRGFPGETNKAKDEWDAAIVRSGQGGAGEIVLLAEIKASPAAATSDFSRLLRGLKRLAHADPDRTYAFASAAGEAHVAGMSLCRLRPDGHSLPPHVIYCCSAPTESHPPFLSAATKAVLLGEPAAFEFACRLARGEAPPASDLLPVWDALAKEPRLRSALYQYETAKRVREAMVHPLDLLSALEDGPA
;
A
#
# COMPACT_ATOMS: atom_id res chain seq x y z
N MET A 1 14.49 -15.31 9.60
CA MET A 1 15.28 -14.10 9.26
C MET A 1 16.75 -14.44 9.39
N PRO A 2 17.65 -13.94 8.51
CA PRO A 2 19.08 -14.09 8.76
C PRO A 2 19.42 -13.44 10.10
N PRO A 3 20.29 -14.04 10.93
CA PRO A 3 20.69 -13.44 12.19
C PRO A 3 21.30 -12.06 11.94
N LEU A 4 21.03 -11.11 12.85
CA LEU A 4 21.69 -9.82 12.78
C LEU A 4 23.21 -10.01 12.93
N PRO A 5 24.01 -9.19 12.23
CA PRO A 5 25.46 -9.18 12.40
C PRO A 5 25.84 -8.98 13.89
N PRO A 6 26.89 -9.65 14.37
CA PRO A 6 27.24 -9.66 15.79
C PRO A 6 27.71 -8.31 16.32
N ASP A 7 28.21 -7.44 15.44
CA ASP A 7 28.69 -6.11 15.78
C ASP A 7 28.47 -5.11 14.62
N ALA A 8 28.76 -3.83 14.90
CA ALA A 8 28.60 -2.75 13.95
C ALA A 8 29.55 -2.87 12.72
N ALA A 9 30.75 -3.42 12.88
CA ALA A 9 31.69 -3.57 11.76
C ALA A 9 31.20 -4.64 10.78
N ALA A 10 30.70 -5.76 11.29
CA ALA A 10 30.06 -6.80 10.50
C ALA A 10 28.76 -6.29 9.84
N ALA A 11 27.98 -5.46 10.54
CA ALA A 11 26.79 -4.86 9.94
C ALA A 11 27.12 -3.91 8.76
N ALA A 12 28.19 -3.13 8.89
CA ALA A 12 28.67 -2.27 7.83
C ALA A 12 29.18 -3.04 6.61
N SER A 13 29.86 -4.19 6.80
CA SER A 13 30.38 -5.01 5.70
C SER A 13 29.28 -5.71 4.89
N VAL A 14 28.17 -6.07 5.53
CA VAL A 14 26.97 -6.61 4.85
C VAL A 14 26.24 -5.50 4.07
N GLY A 15 26.22 -4.28 4.62
CA GLY A 15 25.75 -3.08 3.93
C GLY A 15 24.60 -2.36 4.64
N VAL A 16 24.11 -1.28 3.99
CA VAL A 16 23.23 -0.26 4.58
C VAL A 16 21.96 -0.83 5.22
N GLY A 17 21.33 -1.82 4.59
CA GLY A 17 20.12 -2.43 5.13
C GLY A 17 20.37 -3.18 6.45
N ALA A 18 21.46 -3.95 6.51
CA ALA A 18 21.87 -4.67 7.73
C ALA A 18 22.33 -3.70 8.82
N THR A 19 23.06 -2.65 8.43
CA THR A 19 23.50 -1.55 9.30
C THR A 19 22.32 -0.87 10.00
N LEU A 20 21.30 -0.47 9.23
CA LEU A 20 20.08 0.15 9.79
C LEU A 20 19.29 -0.84 10.65
N ALA A 21 19.13 -2.10 10.22
CA ALA A 21 18.44 -3.12 11.00
C ALA A 21 19.12 -3.37 12.36
N PHE A 22 20.45 -3.45 12.36
CA PHE A 22 21.26 -3.59 13.58
C PHE A 22 21.04 -2.41 14.53
N ALA A 23 21.13 -1.17 14.02
CA ALA A 23 20.94 0.03 14.85
C ALA A 23 19.51 0.14 15.41
N LEU A 24 18.49 -0.18 14.60
CA LEU A 24 17.08 -0.19 15.02
C LEU A 24 16.83 -1.25 16.09
N GLU A 25 17.40 -2.45 15.96
CA GLU A 25 17.26 -3.50 16.97
C GLU A 25 17.94 -3.13 18.29
N GLY A 26 19.11 -2.49 18.22
CA GLY A 26 19.77 -1.91 19.40
C GLY A 26 18.89 -0.86 20.09
N ALA A 27 18.30 0.05 19.31
CA ALA A 27 17.37 1.06 19.83
C ALA A 27 16.12 0.44 20.48
N ARG A 28 15.56 -0.60 19.86
CA ARG A 28 14.38 -1.33 20.37
C ARG A 28 14.68 -1.97 21.73
N THR A 29 15.82 -2.65 21.84
CA THR A 29 16.25 -3.34 23.08
C THR A 29 16.48 -2.34 24.22
N VAL A 30 17.08 -1.20 23.92
CA VAL A 30 17.25 -0.07 24.85
C VAL A 30 15.89 0.47 25.30
N HIS A 31 14.97 0.70 24.36
CA HIS A 31 13.64 1.20 24.65
C HIS A 31 12.83 0.24 25.55
N GLU A 32 12.95 -1.08 25.36
CA GLU A 32 12.26 -2.08 26.20
C GLU A 32 12.91 -2.27 27.57
N SER A 33 14.24 -2.25 27.65
CA SER A 33 14.97 -2.47 28.90
C SER A 33 15.16 -1.21 29.76
N GLY A 34 14.88 -0.02 29.21
CA GLY A 34 15.16 1.26 29.87
C GLY A 34 16.65 1.55 30.06
N SER A 35 17.53 0.76 29.44
CA SER A 35 18.99 0.92 29.53
C SER A 35 19.48 2.07 28.66
N PRO A 36 20.64 2.70 28.95
CA PRO A 36 21.21 3.71 28.08
C PRO A 36 21.64 3.13 26.73
N THR A 37 21.47 3.92 25.66
CA THR A 37 21.92 3.56 24.31
C THR A 37 23.43 3.29 24.29
N PRO A 38 23.90 2.17 23.72
CA PRO A 38 25.32 1.92 23.59
C PRO A 38 26.03 3.09 22.87
N PRO A 39 27.23 3.49 23.31
CA PRO A 39 27.97 4.58 22.69
C PRO A 39 28.09 4.37 21.18
N ARG A 40 27.87 5.44 20.40
CA ARG A 40 28.01 5.48 18.92
C ARG A 40 26.91 4.81 18.09
N THR A 41 25.88 4.18 18.69
CA THR A 41 24.77 3.58 17.92
C THR A 41 23.99 4.63 17.10
N GLU A 42 23.78 5.81 17.68
CA GLU A 42 23.13 6.94 17.00
C GLU A 42 23.95 7.46 15.81
N ALA A 43 25.26 7.64 15.98
CA ALA A 43 26.15 8.01 14.89
C ALA A 43 26.12 6.95 13.79
N PHE A 44 26.11 5.67 14.15
CA PHE A 44 26.02 4.57 13.20
C PHE A 44 24.71 4.60 12.40
N PHE A 45 23.58 4.81 13.08
CA PHE A 45 22.27 4.97 12.44
C PHE A 45 22.24 6.14 11.46
N THR A 46 22.69 7.32 11.89
CA THR A 46 22.62 8.53 11.07
C THR A 46 23.51 8.44 9.82
N HIS A 47 24.71 7.85 9.93
CA HIS A 47 25.56 7.58 8.76
C HIS A 47 24.90 6.61 7.79
N ALA A 48 24.29 5.53 8.30
CA ALA A 48 23.60 4.55 7.48
C ALA A 48 22.35 5.12 6.80
N LEU A 49 21.59 5.97 7.50
CA LEU A 49 20.42 6.65 6.94
C LEU A 49 20.83 7.67 5.87
N ALA A 50 21.91 8.42 6.08
CA ALA A 50 22.46 9.31 5.06
C ALA A 50 22.83 8.54 3.79
N GLU A 51 23.47 7.38 3.94
CA GLU A 51 23.82 6.52 2.81
C GLU A 51 22.58 5.90 2.14
N LEU A 52 21.56 5.51 2.90
CA LEU A 52 20.27 5.08 2.34
C LEU A 52 19.64 6.19 1.48
N ILE A 53 19.65 7.44 1.96
CA ILE A 53 19.11 8.59 1.23
C ILE A 53 19.90 8.83 -0.06
N ARG A 54 21.23 8.78 -0.04
CA ARG A 54 22.07 8.91 -1.25
C ARG A 54 21.75 7.83 -2.28
N ARG A 55 21.63 6.58 -1.85
CA ARG A 55 21.24 5.45 -2.72
C ARG A 55 19.84 5.63 -3.28
N ALA A 56 18.88 6.09 -2.47
CA ALA A 56 17.53 6.37 -2.92
C ALA A 56 17.50 7.49 -3.98
N LEU A 57 18.38 8.48 -3.87
CA LEU A 57 18.52 9.59 -4.83
C LEU A 57 19.36 9.25 -6.07
N ALA A 58 20.05 8.11 -6.10
CA ALA A 58 20.92 7.75 -7.22
C ALA A 58 20.12 7.68 -8.55
N PRO A 59 20.56 8.36 -9.63
CA PRO A 59 19.81 8.40 -10.90
C PRO A 59 19.44 7.02 -11.44
N GLU A 60 20.38 6.08 -11.30
CA GLU A 60 20.20 4.67 -11.65
C GLU A 60 20.15 3.81 -10.41
N GLY A 61 19.22 2.85 -10.38
CA GLY A 61 19.03 1.92 -9.25
C GLY A 61 18.46 2.53 -7.96
N GLY A 62 18.22 3.85 -7.91
CA GLY A 62 17.56 4.51 -6.79
C GLY A 62 16.05 4.29 -6.72
N ASP A 63 15.37 4.98 -5.81
CA ASP A 63 13.93 4.89 -5.58
C ASP A 63 13.19 5.99 -6.38
N PRO A 64 12.46 5.64 -7.47
CA PRO A 64 11.75 6.63 -8.29
C PRO A 64 10.61 7.32 -7.53
N ALA A 65 10.03 6.65 -6.52
CA ALA A 65 9.03 7.24 -5.65
C ALA A 65 9.64 8.36 -4.80
N PHE A 66 10.78 8.09 -4.19
CA PHE A 66 11.46 9.09 -3.39
C PHE A 66 12.01 10.24 -4.25
N GLN A 67 12.62 9.93 -5.40
CA GLN A 67 13.19 10.94 -6.31
C GLN A 67 12.16 11.94 -6.82
N ALA A 68 10.97 11.48 -7.24
CA ALA A 68 9.97 12.42 -7.74
C ALA A 68 9.33 13.26 -6.62
N LEU A 69 9.31 12.79 -5.35
CA LEU A 69 8.93 13.63 -4.20
C LEU A 69 9.95 14.75 -3.97
N VAL A 70 11.25 14.43 -4.00
CA VAL A 70 12.31 15.42 -3.85
C VAL A 70 12.31 16.42 -5.02
N LEU A 71 12.12 15.94 -6.26
CA LEU A 71 12.00 16.81 -7.43
C LEU A 71 10.79 17.75 -7.33
N GLN A 72 9.64 17.24 -6.87
CA GLN A 72 8.46 18.05 -6.62
C GLN A 72 8.72 19.12 -5.54
N ALA A 73 9.47 18.82 -4.49
CA ALA A 73 9.82 19.83 -3.49
C ALA A 73 10.77 20.92 -4.03
N GLN A 74 11.54 20.64 -5.09
CA GLN A 74 12.52 21.58 -5.62
C GLN A 74 12.02 22.42 -6.80
N SER A 75 11.17 21.89 -7.67
CA SER A 75 10.66 22.61 -8.84
C SER A 75 9.25 23.17 -8.60
N ALA A 76 9.07 24.46 -8.87
CA ALA A 76 7.76 25.11 -8.82
C ALA A 76 6.85 24.59 -9.94
N GLU A 77 7.42 24.33 -11.11
CA GLU A 77 6.78 23.81 -12.32
C GLU A 77 6.22 22.40 -12.06
N VAL A 78 6.98 21.55 -11.38
CA VAL A 78 6.52 20.20 -10.99
C VAL A 78 5.39 20.28 -9.97
N ARG A 79 5.47 21.16 -8.95
CA ARG A 79 4.35 21.35 -8.00
C ARG A 79 3.09 21.82 -8.70
N GLU A 80 3.24 22.77 -9.61
CA GLU A 80 2.12 23.30 -10.39
C GLU A 80 1.51 22.22 -11.28
N HIS A 81 2.34 21.43 -11.97
CA HIS A 81 1.88 20.29 -12.76
C HIS A 81 1.07 19.29 -11.92
N VAL A 82 1.57 18.89 -10.75
CA VAL A 82 0.87 17.95 -9.85
C VAL A 82 -0.45 18.54 -9.36
N ARG A 83 -0.49 19.84 -9.05
CA ARG A 83 -1.72 20.55 -8.65
C ARG A 83 -2.77 20.53 -9.76
N LEU A 84 -2.38 20.85 -10.99
CA LEU A 84 -3.28 20.86 -12.15
C LEU A 84 -3.75 19.45 -12.52
N ALA A 85 -2.89 18.44 -12.42
CA ALA A 85 -3.22 17.06 -12.77
C ALA A 85 -4.46 16.53 -12.05
N ALA A 86 -4.69 16.94 -10.80
CA ALA A 86 -5.88 16.58 -10.03
C ALA A 86 -7.19 17.13 -10.63
N GLN A 87 -7.13 18.21 -11.40
CA GLN A 87 -8.29 18.92 -11.96
C GLN A 87 -8.50 18.63 -13.46
N VAL A 88 -7.49 18.09 -14.15
CA VAL A 88 -7.51 17.86 -15.62
C VAL A 88 -8.77 17.16 -16.09
N ALA A 89 -9.21 16.09 -15.40
CA ALA A 89 -10.40 15.34 -15.84
C ALA A 89 -11.69 16.18 -15.77
N SER A 90 -11.82 17.02 -14.74
CA SER A 90 -12.97 17.92 -14.58
C SER A 90 -12.92 19.06 -15.59
N ASP A 91 -11.74 19.67 -15.77
CA ASP A 91 -11.53 20.76 -16.71
C ASP A 91 -11.79 20.32 -18.16
N ARG A 92 -11.35 19.10 -18.53
CA ARG A 92 -11.64 18.50 -19.84
C ARG A 92 -13.14 18.38 -20.09
N ARG A 93 -13.90 17.93 -19.09
CA ARG A 93 -15.37 17.81 -19.21
C ARG A 93 -16.03 19.17 -19.36
N ALA A 94 -15.62 20.17 -18.59
CA ALA A 94 -16.17 21.52 -18.66
C ALA A 94 -15.93 22.16 -20.04
N VAL A 95 -14.70 22.09 -20.57
CA VAL A 95 -14.36 22.64 -21.89
C VAL A 95 -15.06 21.89 -23.02
N ARG A 96 -15.17 20.56 -22.93
CA ARG A 96 -15.94 19.76 -23.90
C ARG A 96 -17.42 20.14 -23.89
N ALA A 97 -18.05 20.25 -22.72
CA ALA A 97 -19.44 20.66 -22.61
C ALA A 97 -19.68 22.07 -23.22
N ALA A 98 -18.78 23.02 -22.96
CA ALA A 98 -18.85 24.36 -23.53
C ALA A 98 -18.71 24.36 -25.07
N THR A 99 -17.79 23.55 -25.60
CA THR A 99 -17.61 23.42 -27.06
C THR A 99 -18.74 22.64 -27.74
N ASP A 100 -19.33 21.64 -27.08
CA ASP A 100 -20.52 20.93 -27.55
C ASP A 100 -21.75 21.84 -27.61
N ALA A 101 -21.89 22.76 -26.64
CA ALA A 101 -22.99 23.72 -26.63
C ALA A 101 -23.03 24.57 -27.92
N MET A 102 -21.86 24.92 -28.46
CA MET A 102 -21.71 25.72 -29.68
C MET A 102 -21.60 24.90 -30.97
N GLY A 103 -20.88 23.78 -30.93
CA GLY A 103 -20.35 23.11 -32.13
C GLY A 103 -20.66 21.61 -32.24
N HIS A 104 -21.63 21.09 -31.51
CA HIS A 104 -21.98 19.66 -31.58
C HIS A 104 -22.34 19.24 -33.02
N PRO A 105 -21.83 18.10 -33.54
CA PRO A 105 -22.02 17.68 -34.93
C PRO A 105 -23.49 17.61 -35.38
N GLY A 106 -24.39 17.27 -34.47
CA GLY A 106 -25.84 17.29 -34.72
C GLY A 106 -26.36 18.68 -35.08
N LYS A 107 -26.00 19.71 -34.30
CA LYS A 107 -26.42 21.11 -34.53
C LYS A 107 -25.80 21.70 -35.80
N LEU A 108 -24.58 21.30 -36.12
CA LEU A 108 -23.88 21.77 -37.31
C LEU A 108 -24.42 21.18 -38.62
N ARG A 109 -25.12 20.03 -38.59
CA ARG A 109 -25.74 19.45 -39.79
C ARG A 109 -26.87 20.31 -40.35
N ASP A 110 -27.64 20.92 -39.47
CA ASP A 110 -28.78 21.77 -39.81
C ASP A 110 -28.38 23.20 -40.18
N MET A 111 -27.09 23.53 -40.01
CA MET A 111 -26.54 24.85 -40.27
C MET A 111 -26.00 24.96 -41.71
N PRO A 112 -26.24 26.08 -42.42
CA PRO A 112 -25.73 26.30 -43.76
C PRO A 112 -24.20 26.13 -43.84
N SER A 113 -23.73 25.54 -44.94
CA SER A 113 -22.29 25.44 -45.22
C SER A 113 -21.67 26.83 -45.34
N GLY A 114 -20.56 27.05 -44.65
CA GLY A 114 -19.86 28.34 -44.66
C GLY A 114 -18.84 28.47 -43.54
N ARG A 115 -18.10 29.59 -43.55
CA ARG A 115 -16.97 29.86 -42.64
C ARG A 115 -17.33 29.68 -41.16
N THR A 116 -18.56 30.05 -40.77
CA THR A 116 -19.07 29.93 -39.40
C THR A 116 -19.18 28.47 -38.96
N ARG A 117 -19.77 27.60 -39.81
CA ARG A 117 -19.90 26.16 -39.52
C ARG A 117 -18.53 25.50 -39.40
N ASP A 118 -17.59 25.85 -40.29
CA ASP A 118 -16.24 25.26 -40.30
C ASP A 118 -15.44 25.64 -39.06
N ALA A 119 -15.54 26.87 -38.59
CA ALA A 119 -14.86 27.33 -37.39
C ALA A 119 -15.45 26.71 -36.11
N LEU A 120 -16.78 26.60 -35.99
CA LEU A 120 -17.40 25.88 -34.87
C LEU A 120 -17.03 24.39 -34.85
N ALA A 121 -17.03 23.75 -36.02
CA ALA A 121 -16.54 22.38 -36.17
C ALA A 121 -15.06 22.25 -35.77
N ARG A 122 -14.24 23.25 -36.08
CA ARG A 122 -12.81 23.29 -35.70
C ARG A 122 -12.65 23.41 -34.18
N LEU A 123 -13.41 24.28 -33.50
CA LEU A 123 -13.36 24.40 -32.04
C LEU A 123 -13.75 23.08 -31.35
N HIS A 124 -14.85 22.46 -31.77
CA HIS A 124 -15.28 21.17 -31.25
C HIS A 124 -14.21 20.08 -31.45
N ARG A 125 -13.61 20.00 -32.66
CA ARG A 125 -12.54 19.02 -32.94
C ARG A 125 -11.32 19.22 -32.06
N LEU A 126 -10.85 20.46 -31.91
CA LEU A 126 -9.69 20.77 -31.05
C LEU A 126 -9.94 20.39 -29.58
N ALA A 127 -11.17 20.58 -29.07
CA ALA A 127 -11.53 20.14 -27.72
C ALA A 127 -11.66 18.61 -27.59
N ALA A 128 -12.12 17.93 -28.64
CA ALA A 128 -12.17 16.47 -28.69
C ALA A 128 -10.74 15.87 -28.66
N ASP A 129 -9.86 16.39 -29.51
CA ASP A 129 -8.46 15.97 -29.66
C ASP A 129 -7.57 16.37 -28.45
N GLY A 130 -8.06 17.30 -27.62
CA GLY A 130 -7.33 17.83 -26.48
C GLY A 130 -6.19 18.79 -26.86
N ALA A 131 -6.31 19.43 -28.02
CA ALA A 131 -5.40 20.45 -28.53
C ALA A 131 -5.72 21.82 -27.87
N TRP A 132 -5.49 21.93 -26.56
CA TRP A 132 -5.98 23.04 -25.74
C TRP A 132 -5.37 24.40 -26.11
N THR A 133 -4.08 24.42 -26.44
CA THR A 133 -3.39 25.64 -26.87
C THR A 133 -3.94 26.14 -28.20
N GLU A 134 -4.14 25.24 -29.15
CA GLU A 134 -4.73 25.55 -30.45
C GLU A 134 -6.19 25.95 -30.33
N LEU A 135 -6.94 25.37 -29.38
CA LEU A 135 -8.32 25.72 -29.07
C LEU A 135 -8.42 27.15 -28.52
N ALA A 136 -7.59 27.50 -27.54
CA ALA A 136 -7.55 28.86 -27.00
C ALA A 136 -7.18 29.88 -28.09
N ALA A 137 -6.14 29.59 -28.88
CA ALA A 137 -5.77 30.43 -30.01
C ALA A 137 -6.88 30.54 -31.07
N ALA A 138 -7.67 29.48 -31.27
CA ALA A 138 -8.80 29.48 -32.19
C ALA A 138 -9.96 30.36 -31.72
N ALA A 139 -10.24 30.34 -30.41
CA ALA A 139 -11.32 31.12 -29.80
C ALA A 139 -11.03 32.63 -29.83
N GLU A 140 -9.74 33.02 -29.85
CA GLU A 140 -9.30 34.42 -29.91
C GLU A 140 -9.32 35.02 -31.34
N LYS A 141 -9.36 34.20 -32.40
CA LYS A 141 -9.18 34.66 -33.79
C LYS A 141 -10.34 35.56 -34.28
N PRO A 142 -10.06 36.53 -35.19
CA PRO A 142 -11.09 37.40 -35.79
C PRO A 142 -12.21 36.63 -36.48
N SER A 143 -11.91 35.49 -37.11
CA SER A 143 -12.92 34.63 -37.71
C SER A 143 -13.93 34.08 -36.70
N ALA A 144 -13.56 33.95 -35.42
CA ALA A 144 -14.48 33.57 -34.35
C ALA A 144 -15.27 34.79 -33.81
N GLN A 145 -14.69 35.99 -33.92
CA GLN A 145 -15.36 37.25 -33.60
C GLN A 145 -16.45 37.59 -34.63
N ASP A 146 -16.20 37.31 -35.92
CA ASP A 146 -17.20 37.43 -37.00
C ASP A 146 -18.37 36.45 -36.82
N ILE A 147 -18.12 35.28 -36.21
CA ILE A 147 -19.13 34.26 -35.87
C ILE A 147 -19.98 34.69 -34.68
N ALA A 148 -19.36 35.35 -33.71
CA ALA A 148 -20.01 35.95 -32.56
C ALA A 148 -20.92 37.15 -32.92
N ALA A 149 -20.94 37.59 -34.19
CA ALA A 149 -21.93 38.56 -34.65
C ALA A 149 -23.36 37.98 -34.74
N GLY A 150 -23.51 36.64 -34.70
CA GLY A 150 -24.81 35.98 -34.49
C GLY A 150 -25.16 35.88 -33.00
N GLU A 151 -26.33 36.40 -32.60
CA GLU A 151 -26.73 36.57 -31.19
C GLU A 151 -26.57 35.35 -30.26
N PRO A 152 -26.85 34.09 -30.65
CA PRO A 152 -26.83 32.97 -29.70
C PRO A 152 -25.42 32.38 -29.42
N VAL A 153 -24.43 32.62 -30.28
CA VAL A 153 -23.08 31.99 -30.16
C VAL A 153 -22.09 32.89 -29.42
N ARG A 154 -22.29 34.22 -29.47
CA ARG A 154 -21.45 35.21 -28.79
C ARG A 154 -21.21 34.93 -27.29
N PRO A 155 -22.25 34.77 -26.45
CA PRO A 155 -22.03 34.59 -25.02
C PRO A 155 -21.26 33.30 -24.70
N LEU A 156 -21.50 32.23 -25.46
CA LEU A 156 -20.83 30.94 -25.27
C LEU A 156 -19.34 30.99 -25.66
N LEU A 157 -19.00 31.78 -26.69
CA LEU A 157 -17.61 31.97 -27.08
C LEU A 157 -16.85 32.85 -26.08
N GLU A 158 -17.48 33.90 -25.55
CA GLU A 158 -16.93 34.73 -24.47
C GLU A 158 -16.71 33.92 -23.19
N GLU A 159 -17.65 33.03 -22.83
CA GLU A 159 -17.52 32.10 -21.71
C GLU A 159 -16.34 31.13 -21.91
N LEU A 160 -16.18 30.57 -23.12
CA LEU A 160 -15.05 29.70 -23.43
C LEU A 160 -13.70 30.44 -23.33
N ARG A 161 -13.61 31.69 -23.82
CA ARG A 161 -12.39 32.51 -23.77
C ARG A 161 -12.00 32.87 -22.34
N SER A 162 -12.98 33.22 -21.52
CA SER A 162 -12.77 33.56 -20.10
C SER A 162 -12.69 32.34 -19.18
N SER A 163 -12.85 31.12 -19.71
CA SER A 163 -12.91 29.89 -18.94
C SER A 163 -11.61 29.61 -18.15
N PRO A 164 -11.67 29.56 -16.82
CA PRO A 164 -10.53 29.16 -16.00
C PRO A 164 -10.08 27.72 -16.29
N SER A 165 -11.00 26.83 -16.69
CA SER A 165 -10.69 25.45 -17.07
C SER A 165 -9.86 25.38 -18.35
N LEU A 166 -10.19 26.18 -19.37
CA LEU A 166 -9.38 26.23 -20.59
C LEU A 166 -7.99 26.80 -20.30
N GLN A 167 -7.90 27.86 -19.50
CA GLN A 167 -6.62 28.46 -19.10
C GLN A 167 -5.74 27.45 -18.35
N ARG A 168 -6.30 26.70 -17.40
CA ARG A 168 -5.57 25.63 -16.68
C ARG A 168 -5.12 24.51 -17.61
N LEU A 169 -5.94 24.08 -18.57
CA LEU A 169 -5.56 23.05 -19.54
C LEU A 169 -4.45 23.50 -20.48
N VAL A 170 -4.49 24.76 -20.94
CA VAL A 170 -3.40 25.36 -21.73
C VAL A 170 -2.12 25.42 -20.92
N HIS A 171 -2.20 25.92 -19.68
CA HIS A 171 -1.04 26.01 -18.80
C HIS A 171 -0.45 24.62 -18.48
N GLY A 172 -1.30 23.65 -18.14
CA GLY A 172 -0.89 22.27 -17.92
C GLY A 172 -0.21 21.65 -19.14
N SER A 173 -0.68 21.96 -20.36
CA SER A 173 -0.05 21.51 -21.61
C SER A 173 1.32 22.15 -21.84
N ALA A 174 1.49 23.42 -21.47
CA ALA A 174 2.78 24.09 -21.53
C ALA A 174 3.80 23.46 -20.57
N LEU A 175 3.38 23.13 -19.34
CA LEU A 175 4.22 22.49 -18.34
C LEU A 175 4.76 21.12 -18.77
N LEU A 176 4.05 20.39 -19.65
CA LEU A 176 4.56 19.10 -20.17
C LEU A 176 5.84 19.24 -21.00
N ARG A 177 6.16 20.45 -21.47
CA ARG A 177 7.42 20.74 -22.20
C ARG A 177 8.58 21.08 -21.26
N ASP A 178 8.31 21.32 -19.99
CA ASP A 178 9.34 21.61 -18.98
C ASP A 178 10.18 20.36 -18.66
N GLU A 179 11.50 20.51 -18.59
CA GLU A 179 12.42 19.37 -18.39
C GLU A 179 12.24 18.71 -17.02
N ALA A 180 11.97 19.48 -15.97
CA ALA A 180 11.75 18.96 -14.63
C ALA A 180 10.41 18.19 -14.56
N VAL A 181 9.37 18.69 -15.23
CA VAL A 181 8.09 17.98 -15.38
C VAL A 181 8.27 16.68 -16.16
N GLN A 182 9.01 16.68 -17.26
CA GLN A 182 9.29 15.45 -18.02
C GLN A 182 10.09 14.43 -17.20
N ARG A 183 11.08 14.89 -16.41
CA ARG A 183 11.81 14.02 -15.48
C ARG A 183 10.88 13.44 -14.41
N TYR A 184 9.99 14.26 -13.85
CA TYR A 184 8.98 13.81 -12.89
C TYR A 184 8.06 12.74 -13.49
N LEU A 185 7.61 12.90 -14.73
CA LEU A 185 6.76 11.92 -15.42
C LEU A 185 7.50 10.60 -15.66
N ARG A 186 8.76 10.64 -16.13
CA ARG A 186 9.59 9.43 -16.27
C ARG A 186 9.80 8.70 -14.95
N LEU A 187 10.00 9.44 -13.85
CA LEU A 187 10.10 8.84 -12.52
C LEU A 187 8.77 8.21 -12.08
N SER A 188 7.66 8.89 -12.36
CA SER A 188 6.31 8.39 -12.05
C SER A 188 5.98 7.11 -12.80
N GLU A 189 6.36 6.98 -14.08
CA GLU A 189 6.21 5.76 -14.87
C GLU A 189 6.99 4.57 -14.30
N ARG A 190 8.18 4.82 -13.73
CA ARG A 190 9.02 3.78 -13.11
C ARG A 190 8.49 3.27 -11.76
N ARG A 191 7.53 3.95 -11.13
CA ARG A 191 6.93 3.52 -9.85
C ARG A 191 6.03 2.29 -9.98
N GLY A 192 5.69 1.91 -11.22
CA GLY A 192 4.79 0.82 -11.55
C GLY A 192 3.62 1.29 -12.41
N PRO A 193 2.72 0.37 -12.79
CA PRO A 193 1.60 0.70 -13.66
C PRO A 193 0.74 1.82 -13.08
N LEU A 194 0.42 2.82 -13.90
CA LEU A 194 -0.49 3.90 -13.49
C LEU A 194 -1.85 3.31 -13.08
N GLY A 195 -2.42 3.81 -11.98
CA GLY A 195 -3.75 3.39 -11.52
C GLY A 195 -4.78 3.57 -12.64
N GLY A 196 -5.53 2.50 -12.93
CA GLY A 196 -6.50 2.47 -14.04
C GLY A 196 -5.93 2.05 -15.40
N SER A 197 -4.64 1.74 -15.51
CA SER A 197 -4.05 1.13 -16.71
C SER A 197 -4.35 -0.36 -16.83
N ASP A 198 -4.28 -0.92 -18.05
CA ASP A 198 -4.40 -2.36 -18.30
C ASP A 198 -3.34 -3.17 -17.56
N ALA A 199 -2.13 -2.62 -17.44
CA ALA A 199 -1.04 -3.22 -16.69
C ALA A 199 -1.32 -3.24 -15.17
N ALA A 200 -1.92 -2.18 -14.60
CA ALA A 200 -2.36 -2.18 -13.20
C ALA A 200 -3.47 -3.22 -12.98
N ALA A 201 -4.43 -3.30 -13.91
CA ALA A 201 -5.51 -4.29 -13.86
C ALA A 201 -4.96 -5.72 -14.00
N ALA A 202 -3.99 -5.96 -14.88
CA ALA A 202 -3.34 -7.26 -15.05
C ALA A 202 -2.55 -7.68 -13.80
N SER A 203 -1.77 -6.77 -13.21
CA SER A 203 -1.07 -7.01 -11.95
C SER A 203 -2.05 -7.30 -10.81
N GLY A 204 -3.17 -6.56 -10.73
CA GLY A 204 -4.23 -6.80 -9.76
C GLY A 204 -4.85 -8.19 -9.91
N ARG A 205 -5.17 -8.60 -11.14
CA ARG A 205 -5.69 -9.96 -11.44
C ARG A 205 -4.70 -11.05 -11.09
N ALA A 206 -3.41 -10.86 -11.37
CA ALA A 206 -2.36 -11.82 -11.02
C ALA A 206 -2.25 -11.99 -9.50
N SER A 207 -2.20 -10.88 -8.75
CA SER A 207 -2.19 -10.91 -7.28
C SER A 207 -3.44 -11.58 -6.69
N ALA A 208 -4.62 -11.33 -7.26
CA ALA A 208 -5.86 -11.97 -6.83
C ALA A 208 -5.82 -13.50 -7.03
N ARG A 209 -5.38 -13.96 -8.22
CA ARG A 209 -5.23 -15.40 -8.50
C ARG A 209 -4.26 -16.08 -7.54
N LEU A 210 -3.13 -15.44 -7.23
CA LEU A 210 -2.17 -15.98 -6.27
C LEU A 210 -2.79 -16.10 -4.86
N GLY A 211 -3.60 -15.12 -4.45
CA GLY A 211 -4.36 -15.17 -3.21
C GLY A 211 -5.35 -16.35 -3.19
N GLU A 212 -6.17 -16.49 -4.24
CA GLU A 212 -7.14 -17.59 -4.38
C GLU A 212 -6.46 -18.96 -4.35
N MET A 213 -5.32 -19.11 -5.05
CA MET A 213 -4.54 -20.35 -5.04
C MET A 213 -4.00 -20.68 -3.64
N ALA A 214 -3.47 -19.69 -2.92
CA ALA A 214 -2.98 -19.87 -1.56
C ALA A 214 -4.12 -20.26 -0.61
N GLU A 215 -5.28 -19.61 -0.72
CA GLU A 215 -6.48 -19.97 0.04
C GLU A 215 -6.94 -21.40 -0.21
N HIS A 216 -6.97 -21.81 -1.48
CA HIS A 216 -7.35 -23.15 -1.87
C HIS A 216 -6.38 -24.20 -1.30
N ALA A 217 -5.07 -23.97 -1.44
CA ALA A 217 -4.04 -24.88 -0.93
C ALA A 217 -4.10 -25.02 0.60
N THR A 218 -4.29 -23.92 1.34
CA THR A 218 -4.46 -23.96 2.80
C THR A 218 -5.75 -24.70 3.18
N ALA A 219 -6.86 -24.46 2.49
CA ALA A 219 -8.11 -25.16 2.77
C ALA A 219 -7.99 -26.67 2.53
N GLN A 220 -7.28 -27.08 1.49
CA GLN A 220 -6.98 -28.49 1.20
C GLN A 220 -6.12 -29.12 2.31
N ALA A 221 -5.03 -28.45 2.70
CA ALA A 221 -4.17 -28.90 3.79
C ALA A 221 -4.95 -29.06 5.11
N PHE A 222 -5.77 -28.06 5.45
CA PHE A 222 -6.61 -28.12 6.64
C PHE A 222 -7.65 -29.24 6.55
N GLY A 223 -8.22 -29.49 5.36
CA GLY A 223 -9.12 -30.62 5.12
C GLY A 223 -8.45 -31.96 5.44
N ALA A 224 -7.25 -32.18 4.90
CA ALA A 224 -6.48 -33.40 5.15
C ALA A 224 -6.12 -33.58 6.64
N ILE A 225 -5.73 -32.49 7.33
CA ILE A 225 -5.51 -32.50 8.78
C ILE A 225 -6.79 -32.90 9.51
N THR A 226 -7.94 -32.29 9.18
CA THR A 226 -9.21 -32.62 9.84
C THR A 226 -9.65 -34.05 9.58
N ASP A 227 -9.44 -34.58 8.38
CA ASP A 227 -9.74 -35.98 8.05
C ASP A 227 -8.88 -36.93 8.87
N LEU A 228 -7.59 -36.63 9.04
CA LEU A 228 -6.71 -37.41 9.92
C LEU A 228 -7.18 -37.35 11.38
N LEU A 229 -7.44 -36.15 11.91
CA LEU A 229 -7.92 -35.98 13.29
C LEU A 229 -9.24 -36.73 13.55
N ASN A 230 -10.15 -36.73 12.56
CA ASN A 230 -11.42 -37.45 12.66
C ASN A 230 -11.25 -38.97 12.61
N ARG A 231 -10.23 -39.51 11.92
CA ARG A 231 -9.95 -40.95 11.87
C ARG A 231 -9.42 -41.51 13.20
N HIS A 232 -8.61 -40.74 13.92
CA HIS A 232 -7.93 -41.20 15.14
C HIS A 232 -8.62 -40.81 16.45
N HIS A 233 -9.83 -40.24 16.37
CA HIS A 233 -10.52 -39.72 17.55
C HIS A 233 -11.37 -40.78 18.26
N GLU A 234 -11.30 -40.81 19.59
CA GLU A 234 -12.16 -41.60 20.49
C GLU A 234 -13.46 -40.83 20.82
N GLN A 235 -14.60 -41.30 20.30
CA GLN A 235 -16.00 -40.90 20.59
C GLN A 235 -16.29 -39.47 21.12
N GLY A 236 -16.94 -38.62 20.30
CA GLY A 236 -17.61 -37.37 20.70
C GLY A 236 -17.19 -36.04 20.03
N ALA A 237 -15.96 -35.88 19.55
CA ALA A 237 -15.43 -34.64 18.97
C ALA A 237 -15.15 -34.74 17.46
N ALA A 238 -15.98 -34.08 16.64
CA ALA A 238 -15.74 -33.94 15.21
C ALA A 238 -14.97 -32.64 14.89
N TYR A 239 -13.97 -32.73 14.02
CA TYR A 239 -13.17 -31.62 13.51
C TYR A 239 -13.66 -31.20 12.12
N ARG A 240 -13.70 -29.89 11.87
CA ARG A 240 -14.07 -29.33 10.56
C ARG A 240 -13.27 -28.09 10.22
N VAL A 241 -13.13 -27.83 8.93
CA VAL A 241 -12.55 -26.58 8.42
C VAL A 241 -13.64 -25.51 8.31
N VAL A 242 -13.35 -24.31 8.77
CA VAL A 242 -14.21 -23.13 8.59
C VAL A 242 -13.41 -22.04 7.88
N ARG A 243 -13.98 -21.46 6.83
CA ARG A 243 -13.33 -20.41 6.01
C ARG A 243 -14.05 -19.07 6.16
N SER A 244 -13.30 -17.97 6.04
CA SER A 244 -13.84 -16.59 6.08
C SER A 244 -14.65 -16.28 7.34
N LEU A 245 -14.11 -16.59 8.52
CA LEU A 245 -14.74 -16.34 9.81
C LEU A 245 -14.84 -14.82 10.08
N ARG A 246 -16.06 -14.30 10.17
CA ARG A 246 -16.35 -12.90 10.49
C ARG A 246 -17.13 -12.78 11.80
N PRO A 247 -16.64 -12.02 12.79
CA PRO A 247 -17.35 -11.81 14.05
C PRO A 247 -18.74 -11.17 13.83
N PRO A 248 -19.75 -11.50 14.65
CA PRO A 248 -21.08 -10.92 14.52
C PRO A 248 -21.09 -9.40 14.76
N ARG A 249 -22.17 -8.74 14.31
CA ARG A 249 -22.41 -7.33 14.65
C ARG A 249 -22.49 -7.17 16.17
N GLY A 250 -21.86 -6.10 16.68
CA GLY A 250 -21.81 -5.84 18.12
C GLY A 250 -20.85 -6.74 18.91
N PHE A 251 -19.98 -7.50 18.25
CA PHE A 251 -18.94 -8.28 18.94
C PHE A 251 -18.01 -7.35 19.75
N PRO A 252 -17.66 -7.72 21.01
CA PRO A 252 -16.94 -6.84 21.95
C PRO A 252 -15.56 -6.41 21.45
N GLY A 253 -15.06 -5.33 22.06
CA GLY A 253 -13.75 -4.74 21.77
C GLY A 253 -13.74 -3.77 20.59
N GLU A 254 -12.65 -3.01 20.48
CA GLU A 254 -12.49 -1.97 19.45
C GLU A 254 -12.19 -2.57 18.06
N THR A 255 -12.84 -2.02 17.03
CA THR A 255 -12.63 -2.41 15.62
C THR A 255 -11.49 -1.63 14.94
N ASN A 256 -10.94 -0.60 15.57
CA ASN A 256 -10.06 0.37 14.92
C ASN A 256 -8.80 -0.29 14.35
N LYS A 257 -8.75 -0.39 13.01
CA LYS A 257 -7.67 -1.06 12.25
C LYS A 257 -7.39 -2.50 12.71
N ALA A 258 -8.36 -3.14 13.36
CA ALA A 258 -8.29 -4.54 13.73
C ALA A 258 -8.67 -5.40 12.53
N LYS A 259 -8.22 -6.66 12.52
CA LYS A 259 -8.71 -7.64 11.56
C LYS A 259 -10.12 -8.07 11.95
N ASP A 260 -10.97 -8.23 10.94
CA ASP A 260 -12.42 -8.44 11.04
C ASP A 260 -12.92 -9.65 10.24
N GLU A 261 -12.03 -10.32 9.53
CA GLU A 261 -12.27 -11.59 8.84
C GLU A 261 -11.03 -12.48 8.99
N TRP A 262 -11.21 -13.79 9.20
CA TRP A 262 -10.12 -14.76 9.31
C TRP A 262 -10.26 -15.84 8.23
N ASP A 263 -9.16 -16.12 7.55
CA ASP A 263 -9.23 -16.81 6.25
C ASP A 263 -9.57 -18.29 6.40
N ALA A 264 -8.94 -18.99 7.35
CA ALA A 264 -9.23 -20.41 7.64
C ALA A 264 -9.02 -20.77 9.11
N ALA A 265 -9.83 -21.70 9.62
CA ALA A 265 -9.68 -22.27 10.95
C ALA A 265 -10.03 -23.76 10.97
N ILE A 266 -9.37 -24.52 11.84
CA ILE A 266 -9.81 -25.85 12.25
C ILE A 266 -10.62 -25.69 13.53
N VAL A 267 -11.86 -26.14 13.50
CA VAL A 267 -12.81 -26.07 14.61
C VAL A 267 -13.18 -27.48 15.06
N ARG A 268 -13.00 -27.75 16.35
CA ARG A 268 -13.45 -28.96 17.02
C ARG A 268 -14.85 -28.74 17.58
N SER A 269 -15.73 -29.73 17.45
CA SER A 269 -17.05 -29.70 18.08
C SER A 269 -16.91 -29.78 19.61
N GLY A 270 -17.48 -28.81 20.33
CA GLY A 270 -17.50 -28.83 21.79
C GLY A 270 -18.70 -29.62 22.34
N GLN A 271 -18.63 -30.02 23.61
CA GLN A 271 -19.65 -30.84 24.27
C GLN A 271 -21.04 -30.16 24.37
N GLY A 272 -21.09 -28.83 24.25
CA GLY A 272 -22.33 -28.04 24.24
C GLY A 272 -22.79 -27.55 22.86
N GLY A 273 -22.26 -28.12 21.76
CA GLY A 273 -22.59 -27.74 20.38
C GLY A 273 -21.85 -26.50 19.86
N ALA A 274 -21.26 -25.68 20.74
CA ALA A 274 -20.36 -24.60 20.36
C ALA A 274 -18.98 -25.16 19.98
N GLY A 275 -18.42 -24.69 18.86
CA GLY A 275 -17.11 -25.11 18.38
C GLY A 275 -15.95 -24.43 19.10
N GLU A 276 -14.82 -25.12 19.19
CA GLU A 276 -13.55 -24.60 19.69
C GLU A 276 -12.55 -24.48 18.54
N ILE A 277 -11.96 -23.30 18.36
CA ILE A 277 -10.86 -23.05 17.43
C ILE A 277 -9.61 -23.75 17.96
N VAL A 278 -9.10 -24.72 17.19
CA VAL A 278 -7.88 -25.49 17.48
C VAL A 278 -6.69 -24.91 16.74
N LEU A 279 -6.91 -24.42 15.53
CA LEU A 279 -5.90 -23.75 14.71
C LEU A 279 -6.56 -22.64 13.90
N LEU A 280 -5.92 -21.48 13.83
CA LEU A 280 -6.35 -20.33 13.05
C LEU A 280 -5.23 -19.94 12.08
N ALA A 281 -5.53 -19.88 10.79
CA ALA A 281 -4.59 -19.47 9.77
C ALA A 281 -4.99 -18.13 9.16
N GLU A 282 -3.97 -17.29 9.00
CA GLU A 282 -4.04 -16.11 8.15
C GLU A 282 -3.25 -16.34 6.86
N ILE A 283 -3.86 -16.06 5.72
CA ILE A 283 -3.29 -16.41 4.42
C ILE A 283 -2.72 -15.15 3.79
N LYS A 284 -1.44 -15.19 3.42
CA LYS A 284 -0.74 -14.05 2.84
C LYS A 284 0.01 -14.46 1.59
N ALA A 285 -0.01 -13.57 0.59
CA ALA A 285 0.70 -13.77 -0.66
C ALA A 285 2.24 -13.75 -0.51
N SER A 286 2.76 -13.19 0.59
CA SER A 286 4.20 -13.16 0.87
C SER A 286 4.52 -12.88 2.34
N PRO A 287 5.74 -13.21 2.81
CA PRO A 287 6.24 -12.80 4.13
C PRO A 287 6.21 -11.28 4.36
N ALA A 288 6.48 -10.49 3.32
CA ALA A 288 6.44 -9.03 3.40
C ALA A 288 5.02 -8.50 3.64
N ALA A 289 4.02 -9.06 2.95
CA ALA A 289 2.62 -8.72 3.16
C ALA A 289 2.18 -9.06 4.59
N ALA A 290 2.54 -10.25 5.09
CA ALA A 290 2.28 -10.66 6.47
C ALA A 290 2.94 -9.72 7.49
N THR A 291 4.18 -9.27 7.24
CA THR A 291 4.89 -8.33 8.10
C THR A 291 4.14 -6.99 8.22
N SER A 292 3.62 -6.47 7.11
CA SER A 292 2.85 -5.21 7.12
C SER A 292 1.50 -5.33 7.84
N ASP A 293 0.87 -6.51 7.80
CA ASP A 293 -0.44 -6.77 8.41
C ASP A 293 -0.36 -7.22 9.88
N PHE A 294 0.84 -7.54 10.37
CA PHE A 294 1.04 -8.13 11.70
C PHE A 294 0.38 -7.34 12.84
N SER A 295 0.48 -6.01 12.82
CA SER A 295 -0.16 -5.17 13.85
C SER A 295 -1.68 -5.24 13.81
N ARG A 296 -2.27 -5.38 12.60
CA ARG A 296 -3.72 -5.55 12.40
C ARG A 296 -4.18 -6.93 12.86
N LEU A 297 -3.37 -7.97 12.59
CA LEU A 297 -3.59 -9.32 13.11
C LEU A 297 -3.63 -9.33 14.64
N LEU A 298 -2.60 -8.78 15.30
CA LEU A 298 -2.53 -8.73 16.77
C LEU A 298 -3.71 -7.96 17.39
N ARG A 299 -4.13 -6.85 16.78
CA ARG A 299 -5.34 -6.12 17.22
C ARG A 299 -6.61 -6.95 17.05
N GLY A 300 -6.73 -7.68 15.94
CA GLY A 300 -7.83 -8.62 15.69
C GLY A 300 -7.89 -9.73 16.75
N LEU A 301 -6.75 -10.36 17.05
CA LEU A 301 -6.66 -11.41 18.08
C LEU A 301 -6.99 -10.86 19.48
N LYS A 302 -6.47 -9.68 19.83
CA LYS A 302 -6.83 -9.00 21.09
C LYS A 302 -8.33 -8.74 21.16
N ARG A 303 -8.96 -8.31 20.06
CA ARG A 303 -10.40 -8.11 20.00
C ARG A 303 -11.17 -9.42 20.22
N LEU A 304 -10.79 -10.51 19.55
CA LEU A 304 -11.40 -11.83 19.78
C LEU A 304 -11.31 -12.24 21.25
N ALA A 305 -10.18 -11.95 21.90
CA ALA A 305 -9.96 -12.27 23.31
C ALA A 305 -10.74 -11.40 24.32
N HIS A 306 -11.60 -10.49 23.86
CA HIS A 306 -12.61 -9.79 24.68
C HIS A 306 -13.97 -10.50 24.68
N ALA A 307 -14.08 -11.67 24.04
CA ALA A 307 -15.27 -12.50 24.13
C ALA A 307 -15.64 -12.79 25.59
N ASP A 308 -16.94 -12.88 25.85
CA ASP A 308 -17.44 -13.44 27.10
C ASP A 308 -17.19 -14.96 27.08
N PRO A 309 -16.43 -15.51 28.05
CA PRO A 309 -16.07 -16.93 28.08
C PRO A 309 -17.26 -17.87 28.06
N ASP A 310 -18.40 -17.47 28.63
CA ASP A 310 -19.58 -18.30 28.81
C ASP A 310 -20.58 -18.18 27.66
N ARG A 311 -20.28 -17.32 26.67
CA ARG A 311 -21.16 -17.05 25.53
C ARG A 311 -20.72 -17.81 24.27
N THR A 312 -21.71 -18.22 23.47
CA THR A 312 -21.48 -18.70 22.10
C THR A 312 -21.75 -17.59 21.10
N TYR A 313 -20.87 -17.46 20.10
CA TYR A 313 -20.96 -16.44 19.07
C TYR A 313 -21.17 -17.08 17.69
N ALA A 314 -22.16 -16.59 16.94
CA ALA A 314 -22.40 -16.99 15.56
C ALA A 314 -21.52 -16.15 14.62
N PHE A 315 -20.46 -16.75 14.09
CA PHE A 315 -19.60 -16.13 13.09
C PHE A 315 -20.16 -16.41 11.70
N ALA A 316 -20.21 -15.39 10.84
CA ALA A 316 -20.45 -15.62 9.43
C ALA A 316 -19.22 -16.32 8.82
N SER A 317 -19.43 -17.28 7.93
CA SER A 317 -18.40 -18.05 7.24
C SER A 317 -18.79 -18.30 5.79
N ALA A 318 -17.86 -18.81 4.98
CA ALA A 318 -18.14 -19.18 3.59
C ALA A 318 -19.23 -20.28 3.45
N ALA A 319 -19.42 -21.11 4.49
CA ALA A 319 -20.37 -22.22 4.49
C ALA A 319 -21.63 -21.94 5.34
N GLY A 320 -21.92 -20.68 5.66
CA GLY A 320 -23.02 -20.29 6.55
C GLY A 320 -22.51 -19.84 7.92
N GLU A 321 -23.23 -20.16 8.99
CA GLU A 321 -22.83 -19.74 10.35
C GLU A 321 -21.98 -20.78 11.08
N ALA A 322 -20.91 -20.33 11.73
CA ALA A 322 -20.10 -21.12 12.63
C ALA A 322 -20.27 -20.63 14.06
N HIS A 323 -20.82 -21.48 14.92
CA HIS A 323 -20.98 -21.20 16.34
C HIS A 323 -19.66 -21.51 17.06
N VAL A 324 -19.05 -20.49 17.67
CA VAL A 324 -17.76 -20.59 18.36
C VAL A 324 -17.92 -20.22 19.83
N ALA A 325 -17.35 -21.03 20.72
CA ALA A 325 -17.35 -20.80 22.15
C ALA A 325 -16.45 -19.60 22.50
N GLY A 326 -16.97 -18.67 23.32
CA GLY A 326 -16.23 -17.50 23.77
C GLY A 326 -14.96 -17.85 24.52
N MET A 327 -14.97 -18.90 25.34
CA MET A 327 -13.77 -19.43 26.00
C MET A 327 -12.66 -19.78 25.01
N SER A 328 -12.99 -20.32 23.84
CA SER A 328 -12.01 -20.62 22.79
C SER A 328 -11.44 -19.34 22.17
N LEU A 329 -12.26 -18.30 21.99
CA LEU A 329 -11.80 -16.99 21.51
C LEU A 329 -10.89 -16.29 22.52
N CYS A 330 -11.15 -16.43 23.82
CA CYS A 330 -10.28 -15.91 24.89
C CYS A 330 -8.87 -16.50 24.84
N ARG A 331 -8.71 -17.76 24.40
CA ARG A 331 -7.40 -18.42 24.26
C ARG A 331 -6.54 -17.84 23.13
N LEU A 332 -7.15 -17.15 22.15
CA LEU A 332 -6.44 -16.46 21.05
C LEU A 332 -5.72 -15.18 21.49
N ARG A 333 -5.69 -14.86 22.79
CA ARG A 333 -5.04 -13.66 23.32
C ARG A 333 -3.53 -13.68 23.00
N PRO A 334 -3.01 -12.67 22.28
CA PRO A 334 -1.58 -12.53 22.09
C PRO A 334 -0.86 -12.20 23.40
N ASP A 335 0.32 -12.76 23.61
CA ASP A 335 1.22 -12.33 24.68
C ASP A 335 2.13 -11.20 24.17
N GLY A 336 1.87 -9.98 24.60
CA GLY A 336 2.57 -8.79 24.12
C GLY A 336 2.48 -8.60 22.60
N HIS A 337 3.60 -8.88 21.91
CA HIS A 337 3.76 -8.81 20.45
C HIS A 337 3.96 -10.19 19.80
N SER A 338 3.68 -11.28 20.51
CA SER A 338 3.86 -12.66 20.05
C SER A 338 2.53 -13.26 19.63
N LEU A 339 2.54 -14.11 18.60
CA LEU A 339 1.34 -14.86 18.20
C LEU A 339 1.09 -16.01 19.18
N PRO A 340 -0.18 -16.33 19.49
CA PRO A 340 -0.52 -17.56 20.16
C PRO A 340 -0.07 -18.77 19.32
N PRO A 341 0.31 -19.90 19.95
CA PRO A 341 0.85 -21.06 19.23
C PRO A 341 -0.14 -21.72 18.25
N HIS A 342 -1.43 -21.48 18.43
CA HIS A 342 -2.50 -21.97 17.54
C HIS A 342 -2.90 -20.95 16.46
N VAL A 343 -2.10 -19.90 16.25
CA VAL A 343 -2.28 -18.94 15.17
C VAL A 343 -1.06 -18.97 14.26
N ILE A 344 -1.27 -19.31 12.99
CA ILE A 344 -0.21 -19.41 11.99
C ILE A 344 -0.48 -18.46 10.81
N TYR A 345 0.57 -18.14 10.06
CA TYR A 345 0.44 -17.64 8.70
C TYR A 345 0.59 -18.78 7.71
N CYS A 346 -0.25 -18.82 6.68
CA CYS A 346 -0.03 -19.66 5.52
C CYS A 346 0.42 -18.80 4.33
N CYS A 347 1.44 -19.27 3.61
CA CYS A 347 1.97 -18.58 2.45
C CYS A 347 2.47 -19.60 1.43
N SER A 348 1.94 -19.53 0.20
CA SER A 348 2.36 -20.37 -0.92
C SER A 348 3.50 -19.76 -1.75
N ALA A 349 4.06 -18.63 -1.31
CA ALA A 349 5.24 -18.07 -1.97
C ALA A 349 6.46 -18.97 -1.74
N PRO A 350 7.38 -19.08 -2.72
CA PRO A 350 8.64 -19.80 -2.54
C PRO A 350 9.43 -19.28 -1.34
N THR A 351 10.18 -20.17 -0.69
CA THR A 351 11.08 -19.82 0.41
C THR A 351 12.10 -18.76 -0.03
N GLU A 352 12.16 -17.65 0.70
CA GLU A 352 13.12 -16.58 0.44
C GLU A 352 14.55 -17.04 0.75
N SER A 353 15.43 -17.13 -0.25
CA SER A 353 16.84 -17.48 -0.04
C SER A 353 17.60 -16.38 0.74
N HIS A 354 17.24 -15.12 0.52
CA HIS A 354 17.87 -13.96 1.16
C HIS A 354 16.82 -12.93 1.61
N PRO A 355 16.20 -13.12 2.79
CA PRO A 355 15.27 -12.14 3.33
C PRO A 355 15.98 -10.80 3.57
N PRO A 356 15.41 -9.65 3.14
CA PRO A 356 16.06 -8.36 3.34
C PRO A 356 16.07 -7.98 4.83
N PHE A 357 17.21 -7.51 5.33
CA PHE A 357 17.33 -7.01 6.70
C PHE A 357 16.43 -5.79 6.98
N LEU A 358 16.16 -4.97 5.96
CA LEU A 358 15.34 -3.77 6.06
C LEU A 358 14.23 -3.81 5.00
N SER A 359 12.98 -3.84 5.44
CA SER A 359 11.82 -3.91 4.55
C SER A 359 11.66 -2.64 3.69
N ALA A 360 11.00 -2.76 2.54
CA ALA A 360 10.65 -1.60 1.70
C ALA A 360 9.74 -0.61 2.45
N ALA A 361 8.80 -1.10 3.26
CA ALA A 361 7.95 -0.26 4.09
C ALA A 361 8.75 0.55 5.11
N THR A 362 9.71 -0.08 5.79
CA THR A 362 10.59 0.62 6.74
C THR A 362 11.45 1.66 6.03
N LYS A 363 12.01 1.34 4.85
CA LYS A 363 12.76 2.32 4.04
C LYS A 363 11.88 3.53 3.72
N ALA A 364 10.66 3.32 3.24
CA ALA A 364 9.72 4.40 2.92
C ALA A 364 9.37 5.26 4.15
N VAL A 365 9.17 4.63 5.32
CA VAL A 365 8.93 5.36 6.58
C VAL A 365 10.13 6.23 6.94
N LEU A 366 11.35 5.67 6.95
CA LEU A 366 12.57 6.43 7.29
C LEU A 366 12.85 7.56 6.29
N LEU A 367 12.67 7.32 5.00
CA LEU A 367 12.84 8.33 3.94
C LEU A 367 11.75 9.41 3.99
N GLY A 368 10.57 9.07 4.49
CA GLY A 368 9.45 9.99 4.67
C GLY A 368 9.57 10.90 5.89
N GLU A 369 10.57 10.71 6.76
CA GLU A 369 10.78 11.57 7.91
C GLU A 369 11.17 13.00 7.50
N PRO A 370 10.65 14.05 8.17
CA PRO A 370 10.91 15.43 7.79
C PRO A 370 12.41 15.75 7.65
N ALA A 371 13.23 15.33 8.63
CA ALA A 371 14.69 15.55 8.59
C ALA A 371 15.38 14.75 7.47
N ALA A 372 14.92 13.53 7.18
CA ALA A 372 15.44 12.73 6.07
C ALA A 372 15.09 13.37 4.71
N PHE A 373 13.87 13.87 4.57
CA PHE A 373 13.40 14.55 3.37
C PHE A 373 14.13 15.89 3.13
N GLU A 374 14.34 16.67 4.18
CA GLU A 374 15.11 17.92 4.12
C GLU A 374 16.57 17.65 3.73
N PHE A 375 17.21 16.65 4.35
CA PHE A 375 18.55 16.19 4.01
C PHE A 375 18.64 15.77 2.53
N ALA A 376 17.65 15.04 2.03
CA ALA A 376 17.57 14.66 0.62
C ALA A 376 17.41 15.86 -0.32
N CYS A 377 16.62 16.86 0.07
CA CYS A 377 16.47 18.10 -0.71
C CYS A 377 17.80 18.86 -0.82
N ARG A 378 18.55 18.97 0.28
CA ARG A 378 19.88 19.61 0.30
C ARG A 378 20.87 18.85 -0.58
N LEU A 379 20.93 17.52 -0.47
CA LEU A 379 21.76 16.69 -1.36
C LEU A 379 21.46 16.93 -2.84
N ALA A 380 20.18 16.99 -3.21
CA ALA A 380 19.79 17.19 -4.61
C ALA A 380 20.06 18.63 -5.13
N ARG A 381 20.30 19.60 -4.24
CA ARG A 381 20.86 20.93 -4.60
C ARG A 381 22.39 20.94 -4.74
N GLY A 382 23.04 19.78 -4.57
CA GLY A 382 24.49 19.65 -4.60
C GLY A 382 25.19 19.99 -3.29
N GLU A 383 24.44 20.16 -2.19
CA GLU A 383 25.02 20.35 -0.86
C GLU A 383 25.57 19.04 -0.29
N ALA A 384 26.49 19.13 0.68
CA ALA A 384 27.02 18.00 1.44
C ALA A 384 26.62 18.10 2.92
N PRO A 385 25.33 17.91 3.27
CA PRO A 385 24.88 17.95 4.66
C PRO A 385 25.57 16.87 5.51
N PRO A 386 26.04 17.20 6.74
CA PRO A 386 26.62 16.21 7.63
C PRO A 386 25.57 15.22 8.12
N ALA A 387 25.97 13.97 8.39
CA ALA A 387 25.05 12.91 8.85
C ALA A 387 24.36 13.28 10.19
N SER A 388 24.97 14.12 11.02
CA SER A 388 24.38 14.64 12.26
C SER A 388 23.07 15.40 12.05
N ASP A 389 22.75 15.86 10.84
CA ASP A 389 21.46 16.49 10.55
C ASP A 389 20.29 15.49 10.61
N LEU A 390 20.59 14.19 10.68
CA LEU A 390 19.61 13.11 10.78
C LEU A 390 19.37 12.62 12.22
N LEU A 391 20.01 13.22 13.23
CA LEU A 391 19.75 12.91 14.65
C LEU A 391 18.27 13.07 15.03
N PRO A 392 17.49 14.05 14.50
CA PRO A 392 16.06 14.14 14.80
C PRO A 392 15.27 12.88 14.42
N VAL A 393 15.69 12.14 13.39
CA VAL A 393 15.06 10.86 13.03
C VAL A 393 15.31 9.81 14.10
N TRP A 394 16.54 9.74 14.62
CA TRP A 394 16.91 8.84 15.69
C TRP A 394 16.10 9.13 16.96
N ASP A 395 16.03 10.39 17.37
CA ASP A 395 15.25 10.82 18.53
C ASP A 395 13.76 10.50 18.40
N ALA A 396 13.22 10.63 17.19
CA ALA A 396 11.83 10.34 16.90
C ALA A 396 11.51 8.85 17.04
N LEU A 397 12.43 7.92 16.74
CA LEU A 397 12.18 6.47 16.82
C LEU A 397 11.65 6.03 18.19
N ALA A 398 12.15 6.62 19.28
CA ALA A 398 11.76 6.27 20.63
C ALA A 398 10.48 6.99 21.11
N LYS A 399 10.16 8.15 20.52
CA LYS A 399 9.10 9.06 21.01
C LYS A 399 7.82 8.98 20.19
N GLU A 400 7.94 8.77 18.88
CA GLU A 400 6.86 8.91 17.92
C GLU A 400 6.15 7.56 17.67
N PRO A 401 4.85 7.43 18.02
CA PRO A 401 4.12 6.17 17.83
C PRO A 401 4.07 5.70 16.37
N ARG A 402 4.11 6.63 15.41
CA ARG A 402 4.12 6.33 13.96
C ARG A 402 5.38 5.58 13.52
N LEU A 403 6.51 5.77 14.24
CA LEU A 403 7.79 5.12 13.94
C LEU A 403 7.97 3.76 14.62
N ARG A 404 7.02 3.36 15.49
CA ARG A 404 7.08 2.07 16.19
C ARG A 404 7.21 0.90 15.23
N SER A 405 6.54 0.92 14.08
CA SER A 405 6.66 -0.16 13.08
C SER A 405 8.07 -0.26 12.48
N ALA A 406 8.78 0.87 12.31
CA ALA A 406 10.16 0.90 11.84
C ALA A 406 11.12 0.39 12.93
N LEU A 407 10.92 0.82 14.19
CA LEU A 407 11.72 0.39 15.33
C LEU A 407 11.65 -1.13 15.56
N TYR A 408 10.47 -1.72 15.41
CA TYR A 408 10.24 -3.16 15.65
C TYR A 408 10.35 -4.01 14.38
N GLN A 409 10.88 -3.47 13.29
CA GLN A 409 10.78 -4.09 11.96
C GLN A 409 11.45 -5.47 11.88
N TYR A 410 12.65 -5.62 12.45
CA TYR A 410 13.42 -6.86 12.36
C TYR A 410 12.74 -7.97 13.18
N GLU A 411 12.41 -7.68 14.43
CA GLU A 411 11.73 -8.64 15.31
C GLU A 411 10.35 -9.03 14.78
N THR A 412 9.60 -8.08 14.20
CA THR A 412 8.31 -8.38 13.55
C THR A 412 8.50 -9.29 12.34
N ALA A 413 9.46 -8.96 11.46
CA ALA A 413 9.79 -9.74 10.27
C ALA A 413 10.29 -11.16 10.61
N LYS A 414 10.97 -11.31 11.75
CA LYS A 414 11.42 -12.59 12.30
C LYS A 414 10.23 -13.43 12.76
N ARG A 415 9.40 -12.90 13.67
CA ARG A 415 8.23 -13.60 14.22
C ARG A 415 7.24 -14.03 13.15
N VAL A 416 6.99 -13.16 12.17
CA VAL A 416 6.10 -13.48 11.05
C VAL A 416 6.61 -14.68 10.26
N ARG A 417 7.91 -14.76 9.99
CA ARG A 417 8.50 -15.89 9.27
C ARG A 417 8.53 -17.16 10.12
N GLU A 418 8.76 -17.04 11.42
CA GLU A 418 8.71 -18.18 12.35
C GLU A 418 7.30 -18.77 12.47
N ALA A 419 6.26 -17.93 12.35
CA ALA A 419 4.86 -18.37 12.35
C ALA A 419 4.34 -18.76 10.97
N MET A 420 5.17 -18.69 9.92
CA MET A 420 4.75 -18.91 8.54
C MET A 420 4.99 -20.36 8.12
N VAL A 421 3.96 -20.98 7.57
CA VAL A 421 3.99 -22.36 7.09
C VAL A 421 3.55 -22.42 5.63
N HIS A 422 4.25 -23.20 4.83
CA HIS A 422 3.82 -23.47 3.46
C HIS A 422 2.71 -24.56 3.48
N PRO A 423 1.58 -24.38 2.77
CA PRO A 423 0.51 -25.38 2.79
C PRO A 423 0.93 -26.79 2.34
N LEU A 424 1.91 -26.90 1.44
CA LEU A 424 2.46 -28.21 1.05
C LEU A 424 3.25 -28.87 2.18
N ASP A 425 3.95 -28.11 3.03
CA ASP A 425 4.68 -28.68 4.17
C ASP A 425 3.70 -29.28 5.19
N LEU A 426 2.52 -28.68 5.35
CA LEU A 426 1.44 -29.24 6.16
C LEU A 426 0.93 -30.57 5.59
N LEU A 427 0.81 -30.69 4.27
CA LEU A 427 0.39 -31.93 3.62
C LEU A 427 1.46 -33.02 3.74
N SER A 428 2.73 -32.70 3.45
CA SER A 428 3.84 -33.64 3.57
C SER A 428 3.99 -34.16 5.00
N ALA A 429 3.82 -33.30 6.00
CA ALA A 429 3.88 -33.71 7.41
C ALA A 429 2.81 -34.74 7.81
N LEU A 430 1.70 -34.85 7.05
CA LEU A 430 0.68 -35.88 7.26
C LEU A 430 1.08 -37.24 6.66
N GLU A 431 1.90 -37.23 5.60
CA GLU A 431 2.40 -38.45 4.94
C GLU A 431 3.55 -39.10 5.73
N ASP A 432 4.38 -38.28 6.39
CA ASP A 432 5.53 -38.72 7.19
C ASP A 432 5.22 -38.99 8.68
N GLY A 433 3.97 -38.80 9.11
CA GLY A 433 3.53 -39.05 10.49
C GLY A 433 3.46 -40.55 10.83
N PRO A 434 3.66 -40.97 12.09
CA PRO A 434 3.47 -42.36 12.49
C PRO A 434 2.00 -42.76 12.24
N ALA A 435 1.82 -43.89 11.54
CA ALA A 435 0.53 -44.47 11.16
C ALA A 435 -0.37 -44.83 12.36
#